data_AF-A0A353NP59-F1
#
_entry.id   AF-A0A353NP59-F1
#
_cell.length_a   1.000
_cell.length_b   1.000
_cell.length_c   1.000
_cell.angle_alpha   90.00
_cell.angle_beta   90.00
_cell.angle_gamma   90.00
#
_symmetry.space_group_name_H-M   'P 1'
#
loop_
_entity.id
_entity.type
_entity.pdbx_description
1 polymer ?
#
loop_
_entity_poly.entity_id
_entity_poly.type
_entity_poly.pdbx_seq_one_letter_code
_entity_poly.pdbx_strand_id
1 'polypeptide(L)' 'PNDSVMLVDAGPDENGAPVISYLKKQGVEKIDYLVATHPHADHIGGMAAVIKEFDINKVYMPKVT' A
#
# COMPACT_ATOMS: atom_id res chain seq x y z
N PRO A 1 3.88 10.92 17.70
CA PRO A 1 3.77 9.89 16.63
C PRO A 1 3.87 8.51 17.25
N ASN A 2 3.08 7.55 16.77
CA ASN A 2 2.88 6.26 17.44
C ASN A 2 3.69 5.14 16.74
N ASP A 3 4.74 5.52 16.01
CA ASP A 3 5.52 4.65 15.12
C ASP A 3 4.69 3.83 14.12
N SER A 4 3.52 4.35 13.74
CA SER A 4 2.63 3.68 12.79
C SER A 4 2.94 4.07 11.35
N VAL A 5 2.81 3.10 10.44
CA VAL A 5 3.03 3.30 9.00
C VAL A 5 1.69 3.31 8.27
N MET A 6 1.50 4.30 7.40
CA MET A 6 0.36 4.40 6.50
C MET A 6 0.84 4.50 5.06
N LEU A 7 0.24 3.69 4.18
CA LEU A 7 0.42 3.80 2.74
C LEU A 7 -0.92 4.22 2.10
N VAL A 8 -0.88 5.25 1.28
CA VAL A 8 -2.04 5.75 0.51
C VAL A 8 -1.75 5.52 -0.96
N ASP A 9 -2.56 4.69 -1.61
CA ASP A 9 -2.36 4.18 -2.97
C ASP A 9 -0.99 3.50 -3.18
N ALA A 10 -0.82 2.89 -4.35
CA ALA A 10 0.43 2.24 -4.74
C ALA A 10 0.79 2.42 -6.22
N GLY A 11 0.05 3.28 -6.93
CA GLY A 11 0.23 3.51 -8.36
C GLY A 11 -0.20 2.32 -9.22
N PRO A 12 0.13 2.34 -10.53
CA PRO A 12 -0.07 1.20 -11.43
C PRO A 12 0.82 0.00 -11.05
N ASP A 13 0.57 -1.16 -11.68
CA ASP A 13 1.24 -2.43 -11.38
C ASP A 13 2.77 -2.33 -11.37
N GLU A 14 3.34 -1.54 -12.29
CA GLU A 14 4.78 -1.31 -12.41
C GLU A 14 5.41 -0.61 -11.18
N ASN A 15 4.60 0.08 -10.37
CA ASN A 15 5.05 0.75 -9.16
C ASN A 15 5.16 -0.17 -7.94
N GLY A 16 4.61 -1.40 -7.98
CA GLY A 16 4.65 -2.31 -6.84
C GLY A 16 6.08 -2.57 -6.32
N ALA A 17 7.00 -2.96 -7.20
CA ALA A 17 8.39 -3.24 -6.83
C ALA A 17 9.16 -1.98 -6.35
N PRO A 18 9.08 -0.82 -7.03
CA PRO A 18 9.63 0.44 -6.51
C PRO A 18 9.11 0.82 -5.12
N VAL A 19 7.81 0.71 -4.88
CA VAL A 19 7.18 1.03 -3.58
C VAL A 19 7.70 0.09 -2.49
N ILE A 20 7.69 -1.22 -2.74
CA ILE A 20 8.24 -2.22 -1.81
C ILE A 20 9.70 -1.92 -1.47
N SER A 21 10.52 -1.66 -2.49
CA SER A 21 11.95 -1.37 -2.31
C SER A 21 12.17 -0.13 -1.46
N TYR A 22 11.38 0.92 -1.69
CA TYR A 22 11.43 2.14 -0.90
C TYR A 22 11.05 1.89 0.56
N LEU A 23 9.92 1.23 0.82
CA LEU A 23 9.45 0.96 2.18
C LEU A 23 10.44 0.10 2.98
N LYS A 24 11.01 -0.95 2.36
CA LYS A 24 12.06 -1.76 2.99
C LYS A 24 13.32 -0.95 3.34
N LYS A 25 13.72 -0.01 2.48
CA LYS A 25 14.86 0.90 2.76
C LYS A 25 14.58 1.84 3.93
N GLN A 26 13.32 2.14 4.21
CA GLN A 26 12.91 2.91 5.39
C GLN A 26 12.78 2.05 6.66
N GLY A 27 13.07 0.74 6.58
CA GLY A 27 12.93 -0.18 7.71
C GLY A 27 11.48 -0.53 8.04
N VAL A 28 10.56 -0.34 7.09
CA VAL A 28 9.16 -0.73 7.26
C VAL A 28 9.04 -2.24 7.16
N GLU A 29 8.48 -2.85 8.20
CA GLU A 29 8.16 -4.29 8.24
C GLU A 29 6.64 -4.54 8.20
N LYS A 30 5.85 -3.55 8.61
CA LYS A 30 4.40 -3.61 8.75
C LYS A 30 3.76 -2.30 8.30
N ILE A 31 2.60 -2.40 7.68
CA ILE A 31 1.74 -1.25 7.34
C ILE A 31 0.49 -1.31 8.21
N ASP A 32 0.31 -0.32 9.09
CA ASP A 32 -0.87 -0.27 9.97
C ASP A 32 -2.13 0.10 9.20
N TYR A 33 -1.99 0.94 8.18
CA TYR A 33 -3.11 1.46 7.40
C TYR A 33 -2.77 1.49 5.91
N LEU A 34 -3.47 0.70 5.13
CA LEU A 34 -3.42 0.74 3.67
C LEU A 34 -4.72 1.40 3.16
N VAL A 35 -4.60 2.54 2.48
CA VAL A 35 -5.75 3.33 2.01
C VAL A 35 -5.77 3.35 0.49
N ALA A 36 -6.82 2.78 -0.11
CA ALA A 36 -7.11 2.87 -1.53
C ALA A 36 -8.11 4.01 -1.77
N THR A 37 -7.70 5.04 -2.50
CA THR A 37 -8.53 6.24 -2.70
C THR A 37 -9.72 5.96 -3.61
N HIS A 38 -9.51 5.20 -4.70
CA HIS A 38 -10.54 4.74 -5.63
C HIS A 38 -10.03 3.52 -6.42
N PRO A 39 -10.92 2.71 -7.04
CA PRO A 39 -10.56 1.35 -7.48
C PRO A 39 -9.81 1.27 -8.81
N HIS A 40 -9.39 2.40 -9.40
CA HIS A 40 -8.73 2.38 -10.70
C HIS A 40 -7.28 1.88 -10.60
N ALA A 41 -6.85 1.13 -11.62
CA ALA A 41 -5.57 0.44 -11.63
C ALA A 41 -4.37 1.40 -11.55
N ASP A 42 -4.49 2.62 -12.07
CA ASP A 42 -3.47 3.68 -11.94
C ASP A 42 -3.23 4.13 -10.49
N HIS A 43 -4.12 3.78 -9.57
CA HIS A 43 -3.99 4.05 -8.14
C HIS A 43 -3.67 2.82 -7.30
N ILE A 44 -4.29 1.68 -7.60
CA ILE A 44 -4.20 0.47 -6.75
C ILE A 44 -3.49 -0.72 -7.39
N GLY A 45 -3.01 -0.61 -8.62
CA GLY A 45 -2.34 -1.72 -9.31
C GLY A 45 -1.15 -2.28 -8.52
N GLY A 46 -0.30 -1.39 -8.00
CA GLY A 46 0.82 -1.75 -7.14
C GLY A 46 0.42 -2.33 -5.78
N MET A 47 -0.83 -2.18 -5.31
CA MET A 47 -1.25 -2.60 -3.98
C MET A 47 -1.23 -4.12 -3.83
N ALA A 48 -1.53 -4.85 -4.90
CA ALA A 48 -1.50 -6.32 -4.86
C ALA A 48 -0.10 -6.85 -4.52
N ALA A 49 0.96 -6.19 -4.99
CA ALA A 49 2.34 -6.53 -4.64
C ALA A 49 2.64 -6.16 -3.18
N VAL A 50 2.22 -4.97 -2.73
CA VAL A 50 2.42 -4.51 -1.35
C VAL A 50 1.75 -5.43 -0.33
N ILE A 51 0.49 -5.82 -0.56
CA ILE A 51 -0.27 -6.72 0.33
C ILE A 51 0.39 -8.09 0.45
N LYS A 52 1.07 -8.57 -0.60
CA LYS A 52 1.78 -9.85 -0.57
C LYS A 52 3.10 -9.79 0.21
N GLU A 53 3.70 -8.61 0.32
CA GLU A 53 5.04 -8.44 0.87
C GLU A 53 5.04 -7.99 2.33
N PHE A 54 4.07 -7.16 2.75
CA PHE A 54 4.02 -6.59 4.09
C PHE A 54 2.83 -7.14 4.90
N ASP A 55 3.00 -7.19 6.22
CA ASP A 55 1.87 -7.39 7.13
C ASP A 55 1.00 -6.11 7.13
N ILE A 56 -0.29 -6.27 6.82
CA ILE A 56 -1.26 -5.18 6.74
C ILE A 56 -2.30 -5.34 7.84
N ASN A 57 -2.41 -4.35 8.74
CA ASN A 57 -3.37 -4.40 9.84
C ASN A 57 -4.79 -3.99 9.38
N LYS A 58 -4.93 -2.85 8.70
CA LYS A 58 -6.22 -2.35 8.25
C LYS A 58 -6.14 -1.86 6.81
N VAL A 59 -7.17 -2.19 6.05
CA VAL A 59 -7.38 -1.70 4.67
C VAL A 59 -8.62 -0.82 4.64
N TYR A 60 -8.52 0.36 4.04
CA TYR A 60 -9.65 1.26 3.77
C TYR A 60 -9.80 1.41 2.26
N MET A 61 -11.02 1.21 1.77
CA MET A 61 -11.37 1.38 0.35
C MET A 61 -12.83 1.81 0.26
N PRO A 62 -13.20 2.75 -0.63
CA PRO A 62 -14.60 3.07 -0.87
C PRO A 62 -15.35 1.86 -1.41
N LYS A 63 -16.64 1.75 -1.09
CA LYS A 63 -17.51 0.79 -1.75
C LYS A 63 -17.59 1.14 -3.23
N VAL A 64 -17.28 0.16 -4.08
CA VAL A 64 -17.54 0.27 -5.51
C VAL A 64 -18.99 -0.13 -5.73
N THR A 65 -19.79 0.75 -6.33
CA THR A 65 -21.19 0.52 -6.71
C THR A 65 -21.30 0.03 -8.14
#